data_AF-A0A147GQH8-F1
#
_entry.id   AF-A0A147GQH8-F1
#
_cell.length_a   1.000
_cell.length_b   1.000
_cell.length_c   1.000
_cell.angle_alpha   90.00
_cell.angle_beta   90.00
_cell.angle_gamma   90.00
#
_symmetry.space_group_name_H-M   'P 1'
#
loop_
_entity.id
_entity.type
_entity.pdbx_description
1 polymer ?
#
loop_
_entity_poly.entity_id
_entity_poly.type
_entity_poly.pdbx_seq_one_letter_code
_entity_poly.pdbx_strand_id
1 'polypeptide(L)'
;MERAQVLKARADTANAQRDYAAFRSTQAEAGRLAERAARAQEATWRTAFEKEARDGQARIDLARADADRAGAALDGLRRQLSAVLAAERGTAGGAQPAAAGPAAGSALDLLADMLSGGGTALVDLARFADAAHAAGLTCQRSVEALR
;
A
#
# COMPACT_ATOMS: atom_id res chain seq x y z
N MET A 1 56.34 13.50 -59.80
CA MET A 1 55.90 14.11 -58.52
C MET A 1 54.39 14.02 -58.34
N GLU A 2 53.58 14.41 -59.33
CA GLU A 2 52.11 14.43 -59.27
C GLU A 2 51.45 13.05 -58.99
N ARG A 3 51.89 11.98 -59.67
CA ARG A 3 51.36 10.61 -59.46
C ARG A 3 51.56 10.09 -58.02
N ALA A 4 52.67 10.47 -57.38
CA ALA A 4 52.95 10.09 -55.99
C ALA A 4 52.02 10.82 -54.99
N GLN A 5 51.70 12.10 -55.27
CA GLN A 5 50.75 12.87 -54.48
C GLN A 5 49.33 12.30 -54.59
N VAL A 6 48.91 11.90 -55.79
CA VAL A 6 47.59 11.28 -56.00
C VAL A 6 47.47 9.94 -55.27
N LEU A 7 48.51 9.11 -55.28
CA LEU A 7 48.52 7.84 -54.54
C LEU A 7 48.47 8.05 -53.02
N LYS A 8 49.21 9.05 -52.51
CA LYS A 8 49.17 9.44 -51.10
C LYS A 8 47.76 9.89 -50.70
N ALA A 9 47.16 10.79 -51.48
CA ALA A 9 45.81 11.28 -51.21
C ALA A 9 44.76 10.14 -51.18
N ARG A 10 44.88 9.15 -52.07
CA ARG A 10 44.00 7.96 -52.06
C ARG A 10 44.21 7.08 -50.82
N ALA A 11 45.44 6.93 -50.35
CA ALA A 11 45.73 6.21 -49.13
C ALA A 11 45.15 6.93 -47.90
N ASP A 12 45.30 8.26 -47.84
CA ASP A 12 44.79 9.08 -46.75
C ASP A 12 43.25 9.04 -46.69
N THR A 13 42.55 9.11 -47.84
CA THR A 13 41.10 8.97 -47.86
C THR A 13 40.62 7.57 -47.48
N ALA A 14 41.33 6.52 -47.92
CA ALA A 14 41.02 5.15 -47.53
C ALA A 14 41.23 4.93 -46.01
N ASN A 15 42.25 5.55 -45.42
CA ASN A 15 42.48 5.51 -43.97
C ASN A 15 41.35 6.23 -43.23
N ALA A 16 41.01 7.45 -43.64
CA ALA A 16 39.93 8.23 -43.04
C ALA A 16 38.57 7.50 -43.11
N GLN A 17 38.27 6.79 -44.20
CA GLN A 17 37.07 5.97 -44.31
C GLN A 17 37.05 4.80 -43.31
N ARG A 18 38.19 4.14 -43.09
CA ARG A 18 38.30 3.05 -42.11
C ARG A 18 38.15 3.58 -40.69
N ASP A 19 38.80 4.69 -40.37
CA ASP A 19 38.71 5.30 -39.04
C ASP A 19 37.28 5.77 -38.74
N TYR A 20 36.61 6.36 -39.74
CA TYR A 20 35.20 6.74 -39.60
C TYR A 20 34.28 5.53 -39.41
N ALA A 21 34.48 4.46 -40.19
CA ALA A 21 33.70 3.23 -40.03
C ALA A 21 33.91 2.58 -38.65
N ALA A 22 35.16 2.53 -38.18
CA ALA A 22 35.50 2.05 -36.84
C ALA A 22 34.83 2.90 -35.75
N PHE A 23 34.93 4.23 -35.86
CA PHE A 23 34.27 5.16 -34.94
C PHE A 23 32.74 4.95 -34.90
N ARG A 24 32.09 4.82 -36.06
CA ARG A 24 30.64 4.56 -36.14
C ARG A 24 30.26 3.22 -35.51
N SER A 25 31.07 2.19 -35.70
CA SER A 25 30.87 0.88 -35.07
C SER A 25 30.97 0.97 -33.55
N THR A 26 32.02 1.60 -33.02
CA THR A 26 32.20 1.81 -31.59
C THR A 26 31.05 2.60 -30.98
N GLN A 27 30.58 3.65 -31.66
CA GLN A 27 29.43 4.43 -31.19
C GLN A 27 28.14 3.62 -31.20
N ALA A 28 27.92 2.79 -32.22
CA ALA A 28 26.76 1.91 -32.27
C ALA A 28 26.78 0.87 -31.14
N GLU A 29 27.95 0.30 -30.84
CA GLU A 29 28.11 -0.64 -29.73
C GLU A 29 27.92 0.03 -28.37
N ALA A 30 28.52 1.21 -28.17
CA ALA A 30 28.32 2.03 -26.98
C ALA A 30 26.83 2.37 -26.78
N GLY A 31 26.13 2.73 -27.86
CA GLY A 31 24.69 2.97 -27.83
C GLY A 31 23.88 1.74 -27.41
N ARG A 32 24.18 0.56 -27.96
CA ARG A 32 23.52 -0.70 -27.57
C ARG A 32 23.78 -1.06 -26.11
N LEU A 33 25.01 -0.84 -25.62
CA LEU A 33 25.34 -1.11 -24.23
C LEU A 33 24.60 -0.16 -23.29
N ALA A 34 24.55 1.14 -23.63
CA ALA A 34 23.80 2.13 -22.86
C ALA A 34 22.30 1.82 -22.82
N GLU A 35 21.70 1.41 -23.94
CA GLU A 35 20.30 1.00 -23.99
C GLU A 35 20.05 -0.23 -23.10
N ARG A 36 20.89 -1.27 -23.18
CA ARG A 36 20.75 -2.45 -22.32
C ARG A 36 20.89 -2.10 -20.84
N ALA A 37 21.83 -1.22 -20.48
CA ALA A 37 22.01 -0.77 -19.11
C ALA A 37 20.77 -0.01 -18.61
N ALA A 38 20.22 0.91 -19.42
CA ALA A 38 19.00 1.63 -19.09
C ALA A 38 17.79 0.70 -18.91
N ARG A 39 17.62 -0.29 -19.81
CA ARG A 39 16.56 -1.29 -19.70
C ARG A 39 16.70 -2.18 -18.47
N ALA A 40 17.92 -2.58 -18.12
CA ALA A 40 18.16 -3.37 -16.91
C ALA A 40 17.82 -2.57 -15.64
N GLN A 41 18.15 -1.28 -15.61
CA GLN A 41 17.79 -0.38 -14.51
C GLN A 41 16.28 -0.18 -14.42
N GLU A 42 15.61 0.09 -15.56
CA GLU A 42 14.15 0.19 -15.63
C GLU A 42 13.46 -1.09 -15.14
N ALA A 43 13.93 -2.26 -15.56
CA ALA A 43 13.38 -3.54 -15.10
C ALA A 43 13.56 -3.75 -13.59
N THR A 44 14.70 -3.34 -13.04
CA THR A 44 14.99 -3.40 -11.60
C THR A 44 14.02 -2.51 -10.83
N TRP A 45 13.88 -1.25 -11.23
CA TRP A 45 12.96 -0.30 -10.60
C TRP A 45 11.50 -0.74 -10.70
N ARG A 46 11.07 -1.23 -11.87
CA ARG A 46 9.71 -1.75 -12.06
C ARG A 46 9.43 -2.91 -11.11
N THR A 47 10.35 -3.87 -11.02
CA THR A 47 10.19 -5.04 -10.13
C THR A 47 10.11 -4.62 -8.67
N ALA A 48 10.96 -3.68 -8.24
CA ALA A 48 10.97 -3.18 -6.88
C ALA A 48 9.67 -2.42 -6.53
N PHE A 49 9.21 -1.55 -7.44
CA PHE A 49 7.95 -0.84 -7.29
C PHE A 49 6.74 -1.78 -7.26
N GLU A 50 6.65 -2.74 -8.19
CA GLU A 50 5.56 -3.72 -8.24
C GLU A 50 5.50 -4.59 -6.97
N LYS A 51 6.65 -4.89 -6.36
CA LYS A 51 6.69 -5.56 -5.07
C LYS A 51 6.09 -4.68 -3.98
N GLU A 52 6.54 -3.44 -3.82
CA GLU A 52 6.02 -2.56 -2.76
C GLU A 52 4.55 -2.19 -2.97
N ALA A 53 4.09 -2.08 -4.22
CA ALA A 53 2.68 -1.88 -4.53
C ALA A 53 1.82 -3.09 -4.09
N ARG A 54 2.26 -4.32 -4.37
CA ARG A 54 1.57 -5.55 -3.92
C ARG A 54 1.56 -5.66 -2.39
N ASP A 55 2.71 -5.44 -1.76
CA ASP A 55 2.83 -5.47 -0.30
C ASP A 55 1.94 -4.39 0.33
N GLY A 56 1.85 -3.22 -0.29
CA GLY A 56 0.95 -2.14 0.11
C GLY A 56 -0.52 -2.51 0.04
N GLN A 57 -0.96 -3.10 -1.08
CA GLN A 57 -2.34 -3.57 -1.24
C GLN A 57 -2.69 -4.63 -0.18
N ALA A 58 -1.78 -5.57 0.09
CA ALA A 58 -1.98 -6.58 1.12
C ALA A 58 -2.15 -5.97 2.53
N ARG A 59 -1.41 -4.90 2.86
CA ARG A 59 -1.59 -4.17 4.13
C ARG A 59 -2.95 -3.48 4.22
N ILE A 60 -3.41 -2.88 3.12
CA ILE A 60 -4.73 -2.24 3.06
C ILE A 60 -5.84 -3.28 3.25
N ASP A 61 -5.72 -4.43 2.60
CA ASP A 61 -6.72 -5.49 2.71
C ASP A 61 -6.76 -6.11 4.12
N LEU A 62 -5.59 -6.26 4.76
CA LEU A 62 -5.51 -6.66 6.16
C LEU A 62 -6.19 -5.64 7.08
N ALA A 63 -5.89 -4.35 6.92
CA ALA A 63 -6.50 -3.27 7.71
C ALA A 63 -8.04 -3.24 7.56
N ARG A 64 -8.55 -3.47 6.35
CA ARG A 64 -10.00 -3.59 6.11
C ARG A 64 -10.60 -4.79 6.84
N ALA A 65 -9.95 -5.95 6.75
CA ALA A 65 -10.41 -7.16 7.44
C ALA A 65 -10.40 -6.99 8.97
N ASP A 66 -9.39 -6.30 9.52
CA ASP A 66 -9.34 -5.97 10.95
C ASP A 66 -10.47 -5.03 11.38
N ALA A 67 -10.75 -3.99 10.59
CA ALA A 67 -11.87 -3.08 10.84
C ALA A 67 -13.23 -3.82 10.80
N ASP A 68 -13.40 -4.74 9.86
CA ASP A 68 -14.63 -5.54 9.75
C ASP A 68 -14.80 -6.50 10.93
N ARG A 69 -13.69 -7.14 11.38
CA ARG A 69 -13.69 -7.95 12.61
C ARG A 69 -14.05 -7.11 13.84
N ALA A 70 -13.51 -5.90 13.96
CA ALA A 70 -13.82 -5.00 15.07
C ALA A 70 -15.29 -4.58 15.05
N GLY A 71 -15.85 -4.25 13.88
CA GLY A 71 -17.27 -3.95 13.70
C GLY A 71 -18.16 -5.13 14.10
N ALA A 72 -17.83 -6.34 13.65
CA ALA A 72 -18.58 -7.54 14.00
C ALA A 72 -18.55 -7.85 15.51
N ALA A 73 -17.39 -7.64 16.16
CA ALA A 73 -17.25 -7.78 17.61
C ALA A 73 -18.11 -6.76 18.37
N LEU A 74 -18.10 -5.50 17.93
CA LEU A 74 -18.92 -4.43 18.48
C LEU A 74 -20.43 -4.76 18.38
N ASP A 75 -20.87 -5.23 17.22
CA ASP A 75 -22.27 -5.63 17.02
C ASP A 75 -22.64 -6.86 17.87
N GLY A 76 -21.69 -7.79 18.07
CA GLY A 76 -21.83 -8.90 19.00
C GLY A 76 -22.09 -8.43 20.43
N LEU A 77 -21.29 -7.48 20.92
CA LEU A 77 -21.44 -6.88 22.24
C LEU A 77 -22.78 -6.15 22.38
N ARG A 78 -23.21 -5.40 21.35
CA ARG A 78 -24.53 -4.73 21.33
C ARG A 78 -25.70 -5.70 21.45
N ARG A 79 -25.63 -6.84 20.74
CA ARG A 79 -26.66 -7.89 20.83
C ARG A 79 -26.70 -8.52 22.22
N GLN A 80 -25.53 -8.82 22.81
CA GLN A 80 -25.45 -9.36 24.16
C GLN A 80 -26.02 -8.38 25.20
N LEU A 81 -25.65 -7.11 25.12
CA LEU A 81 -26.15 -6.07 26.02
C LEU A 81 -27.67 -5.86 25.86
N SER A 82 -28.18 -5.90 24.63
CA SER A 82 -29.61 -5.81 24.35
C SER A 82 -30.39 -6.99 24.95
N ALA A 83 -29.82 -8.20 24.90
CA ALA A 83 -30.41 -9.38 25.53
C ALA A 83 -30.43 -9.27 27.07
N VAL A 84 -29.37 -8.74 27.67
CA VAL A 84 -29.32 -8.45 29.11
C VAL A 84 -30.38 -7.43 29.51
N LEU A 85 -30.48 -6.31 28.77
CA LEU A 85 -31.50 -5.28 29.01
C LEU A 85 -32.92 -5.83 28.89
N ALA A 86 -33.18 -6.71 27.91
CA ALA A 86 -34.48 -7.35 27.74
C ALA A 86 -34.81 -8.31 28.90
N ALA A 87 -33.82 -9.07 29.39
CA ALA A 87 -33.98 -9.95 30.53
C ALA A 87 -34.31 -9.17 31.82
N GLU A 88 -33.55 -8.11 32.12
CA GLU A 88 -33.79 -7.24 33.28
C GLU A 88 -35.20 -6.58 33.25
N ARG A 89 -35.67 -6.18 32.07
CA ARG A 89 -37.01 -5.61 31.90
C ARG A 89 -38.11 -6.67 31.97
N GLY A 90 -37.85 -7.90 31.52
CA GLY A 90 -38.79 -9.02 31.53
C GLY A 90 -39.00 -9.65 32.91
N THR A 91 -37.97 -9.65 33.78
CA THR A 91 -38.09 -10.16 35.16
C THR A 91 -38.92 -9.28 36.08
N ALA A 92 -39.19 -8.02 35.71
CA ALA A 92 -40.06 -7.11 36.44
C ALA A 92 -41.56 -7.53 36.46
N GLY A 93 -41.96 -8.52 35.67
CA GLY A 93 -43.36 -8.91 35.47
C GLY A 93 -43.86 -10.20 36.12
N GLY A 94 -43.03 -11.03 36.77
CA GLY A 94 -43.49 -12.40 37.10
C GLY A 94 -42.89 -13.17 38.27
N ALA A 95 -41.72 -12.83 38.81
CA ALA A 95 -41.18 -13.51 39.99
C ALA A 95 -40.08 -12.66 40.61
N GLN A 96 -40.11 -12.40 41.93
CA GLN A 96 -39.07 -11.65 42.65
C GLN A 96 -37.66 -12.17 42.32
N PRO A 97 -36.81 -11.39 41.62
CA PRO A 97 -35.37 -11.51 41.74
C PRO A 97 -34.89 -10.51 42.80
N ALA A 98 -33.72 -10.72 43.40
CA ALA A 98 -33.09 -9.71 44.23
C ALA A 98 -33.04 -8.39 43.45
N ALA A 99 -33.72 -7.35 43.94
CA ALA A 99 -34.02 -6.14 43.20
C ALA A 99 -32.74 -5.50 42.62
N ALA A 100 -32.50 -5.66 41.33
CA ALA A 100 -31.69 -4.71 40.59
C ALA A 100 -32.44 -3.38 40.64
N GLY A 101 -31.94 -2.43 41.42
CA GLY A 101 -32.58 -1.13 41.61
C GLY A 101 -32.50 -0.27 40.34
N PRO A 102 -33.29 0.81 40.24
CA PRO A 102 -33.32 1.73 39.09
C PRO A 102 -31.95 2.23 38.62
N ALA A 103 -31.00 2.35 39.56
CA ALA A 103 -29.62 2.73 39.29
C ALA A 103 -28.88 1.72 38.38
N ALA A 104 -29.13 0.42 38.52
CA ALA A 104 -28.52 -0.62 37.68
C ALA A 104 -29.04 -0.55 36.23
N GLY A 105 -30.35 -0.32 36.04
CA GLY A 105 -30.94 -0.10 34.71
C GLY A 105 -30.34 1.13 34.00
N SER A 106 -30.20 2.25 34.72
CA SER A 106 -29.60 3.47 34.16
C SER A 106 -28.13 3.31 33.74
N ALA A 107 -27.36 2.48 34.45
CA ALA A 107 -25.97 2.21 34.11
C ALA A 107 -25.84 1.34 32.84
N LEU A 108 -26.74 0.36 32.64
CA LEU A 108 -26.78 -0.46 31.44
C LEU A 108 -27.25 0.32 30.21
N ASP A 109 -28.21 1.24 30.39
CA ASP A 109 -28.66 2.12 29.32
C ASP A 109 -27.55 3.10 28.88
N LEU A 110 -26.79 3.66 29.84
CA LEU A 110 -25.60 4.47 29.53
C LEU A 110 -24.54 3.67 28.77
N LEU A 111 -24.27 2.43 29.21
CA LEU A 111 -23.32 1.54 28.52
C LEU A 111 -23.78 1.27 27.08
N ALA A 112 -25.08 1.06 26.85
CA ALA A 112 -25.62 0.82 25.52
C ALA A 112 -25.46 2.04 24.60
N ASP A 113 -25.67 3.25 25.13
CA ASP A 113 -25.48 4.49 24.39
C ASP A 113 -24.00 4.73 24.06
N MET A 114 -23.10 4.55 25.04
CA MET A 114 -21.65 4.63 24.84
C MET A 114 -21.15 3.64 23.79
N LEU A 115 -21.66 2.40 23.80
CA LEU A 115 -21.28 1.38 22.84
C LEU A 115 -21.85 1.66 21.45
N SER A 116 -23.00 2.34 21.36
CA SER A 116 -23.62 2.75 20.09
C SER A 116 -22.88 3.93 19.45
N GLY A 117 -22.65 5.01 20.20
CA GLY A 117 -21.94 6.19 19.71
C GLY A 117 -20.42 5.99 19.69
N GLY A 118 -19.82 5.79 20.87
CA GLY A 118 -18.37 5.70 21.05
C GLY A 118 -17.77 4.48 20.36
N GLY A 119 -18.44 3.33 20.44
CA GLY A 119 -18.00 2.12 19.74
C GLY A 119 -17.91 2.30 18.22
N THR A 120 -18.96 2.87 17.60
CA THR A 120 -18.96 3.13 16.14
C THR A 120 -17.85 4.11 15.76
N ALA A 121 -17.74 5.22 16.49
CA ALA A 121 -16.74 6.24 16.24
C ALA A 121 -15.30 5.69 16.32
N LEU A 122 -15.04 4.79 17.28
CA LEU A 122 -13.73 4.14 17.41
C LEU A 122 -13.43 3.19 16.25
N VAL A 123 -14.40 2.39 15.79
CA VAL A 123 -14.22 1.50 14.64
C VAL A 123 -13.98 2.30 13.36
N ASP A 124 -14.73 3.37 13.14
CA ASP A 124 -14.56 4.22 11.95
C ASP A 124 -13.23 4.97 11.97
N LEU A 125 -12.82 5.48 13.14
CA LEU A 125 -11.52 6.13 13.31
C LEU A 125 -10.37 5.14 13.07
N ALA A 126 -10.45 3.92 13.62
CA ALA A 126 -9.45 2.89 13.40
C ALA A 126 -9.36 2.53 11.90
N ARG A 127 -10.50 2.31 11.24
CA ARG A 127 -10.55 2.04 9.79
C ARG A 127 -9.87 3.13 8.98
N PHE A 128 -10.13 4.39 9.29
CA PHE A 128 -9.48 5.52 8.62
C PHE A 128 -7.98 5.56 8.90
N ALA A 129 -7.59 5.44 10.17
CA ALA A 129 -6.20 5.53 10.60
C ALA A 129 -5.34 4.42 9.97
N ASP A 130 -5.83 3.18 9.99
CA ASP A 130 -5.11 2.04 9.43
C ASP A 130 -4.99 2.14 7.91
N ALA A 131 -6.04 2.59 7.22
CA ALA A 131 -6.00 2.81 5.77
C ALA A 131 -5.01 3.93 5.40
N ALA A 132 -5.03 5.05 6.13
CA ALA A 132 -4.12 6.17 5.90
C ALA A 132 -2.66 5.77 6.19
N HIS A 133 -2.42 5.03 7.27
CA HIS A 133 -1.09 4.52 7.62
C HIS A 133 -0.57 3.55 6.56
N ALA A 134 -1.38 2.58 6.12
CA ALA A 134 -0.99 1.63 5.09
C ALA A 134 -0.66 2.33 3.75
N ALA A 135 -1.46 3.32 3.35
CA ALA A 135 -1.21 4.11 2.15
C ALA A 135 0.09 4.94 2.28
N GLY A 136 0.30 5.61 3.40
CA GLY A 136 1.51 6.40 3.67
C GLY A 136 2.78 5.54 3.64
N LEU A 137 2.77 4.39 4.32
CA LEU A 137 3.88 3.45 4.33
C LEU A 137 4.18 2.90 2.93
N THR A 138 3.15 2.63 2.14
CA THR A 138 3.31 2.15 0.75
C THR A 138 3.94 3.22 -0.12
N CYS A 139 3.52 4.49 0.01
CA CYS A 139 4.12 5.61 -0.70
C CYS A 139 5.60 5.77 -0.37
N GLN A 140 5.96 5.79 0.93
CA GLN A 140 7.34 5.89 1.38
C GLN A 140 8.20 4.76 0.79
N ARG A 141 7.78 3.50 0.96
CA ARG A 141 8.55 2.35 0.49
C ARG A 141 8.67 2.29 -1.03
N SER A 142 7.64 2.71 -1.75
CA SER A 142 7.69 2.79 -3.22
C SER A 142 8.74 3.78 -3.69
N VAL A 143 8.92 4.92 -3.00
CA VAL A 143 9.98 5.88 -3.31
C VAL A 143 11.35 5.35 -2.91
N GLU A 144 11.48 4.71 -1.75
CA GLU A 144 12.72 4.08 -1.30
C GLU A 144 13.18 2.97 -2.24
N ALA A 145 12.26 2.20 -2.82
CA ALA A 145 12.54 1.14 -3.79
C ALA A 145 13.09 1.65 -5.14
N LEU A 146 12.99 2.95 -5.41
CA LEU A 146 13.49 3.59 -6.64
C LEU A 146 14.83 4.31 -6.43
N ARG A 147 15.35 4.36 -5.19
CA ARG A 147 16.67 4.91 -4.88
C ARG A 147 17.76 3.86 -5.05
#